data_AF-A0A077MC17-F1
#
_entry.id   AF-A0A077MC17-F1
#
_cell.length_a   1.000
_cell.length_b   1.000
_cell.length_c   1.000
_cell.angle_alpha   90.00
_cell.angle_beta   90.00
_cell.angle_gamma   90.00
#
_symmetry.space_group_name_H-M   'P 1'
#
loop_
_entity.id
_entity.type
_entity.pdbx_description
1 polymer ?
#
loop_
_entity_poly.entity_id
_entity_poly.type
_entity_poly.pdbx_seq_one_letter_code
_entity_poly.pdbx_strand_id
1 'polypeptide(L)'
;MPSYESHIDRLIREATERGEFDNLPGAGKPLNLGGADDPDWWIKSKMRQEGLDFDGALPTVVSLRKEAAGFPESLRESATEASVRTVLADYNDRVRADRLRPRDPRLPPLVAPLIDIDAMVERWRSQPPAARP
;
A
#
# COMPACT_ATOMS: atom_id res chain seq x y z
N MET A 1 -37.70 -10.58 15.73
CA MET A 1 -36.43 -11.34 15.76
C MET A 1 -35.38 -10.43 16.38
N PRO A 2 -34.69 -10.80 17.48
CA PRO A 2 -33.67 -9.95 18.05
C PRO A 2 -32.47 -9.88 17.09
N SER A 3 -32.10 -8.68 16.68
CA SER A 3 -30.91 -8.41 15.87
C SER A 3 -29.67 -8.76 16.68
N TYR A 4 -28.85 -9.68 16.18
CA TYR A 4 -27.57 -10.00 16.80
C TYR A 4 -26.57 -8.91 16.37
N GLU A 5 -26.41 -7.88 17.20
CA GLU A 5 -25.38 -6.85 16.99
C GLU A 5 -24.00 -7.51 17.17
N SER A 6 -23.11 -7.36 16.18
CA SER A 6 -21.75 -7.87 16.34
C SER A 6 -21.04 -7.07 17.44
N HIS A 7 -20.05 -7.66 18.10
CA HIS A 7 -19.29 -6.96 19.13
C HIS A 7 -18.67 -5.64 18.61
N ILE A 8 -18.32 -5.60 17.33
CA ILE A 8 -17.76 -4.43 16.66
C ILE A 8 -18.83 -3.35 16.46
N ASP A 9 -20.02 -3.72 16.01
CA ASP A 9 -21.13 -2.77 15.81
C ASP A 9 -21.52 -2.10 17.13
N ARG A 10 -21.56 -2.88 18.21
CA ARG A 10 -21.82 -2.36 19.57
C ARG A 10 -20.76 -1.35 20.01
N LEU A 11 -19.48 -1.63 19.76
CA LEU A 11 -18.38 -0.71 20.09
C LEU A 11 -18.45 0.59 19.29
N ILE A 12 -18.81 0.52 18.00
CA ILE A 12 -18.97 1.70 17.14
C ILE A 12 -20.13 2.57 17.64
N ARG A 13 -21.27 1.95 17.98
CA ARG A 13 -22.43 2.66 18.53
C ARG A 13 -22.11 3.32 19.86
N GLU A 14 -21.51 2.59 20.80
CA GLU A 14 -21.11 3.13 22.11
C GLU A 14 -20.11 4.29 21.97
N ALA A 15 -19.13 4.19 21.07
CA ALA A 15 -18.18 5.27 20.79
C ALA A 15 -18.85 6.50 20.16
N THR A 16 -19.85 6.28 19.30
CA THR A 16 -20.68 7.35 18.71
C THR A 16 -21.53 8.04 19.77
N GLU A 17 -22.19 7.29 20.66
CA GLU A 17 -22.98 7.82 21.78
C GLU A 17 -22.13 8.63 22.77
N ARG A 18 -20.87 8.26 22.96
CA ARG A 18 -19.90 9.01 23.78
C ARG A 18 -19.31 10.24 23.08
N GLY A 19 -19.67 10.50 21.83
CA GLY A 19 -19.16 11.64 21.07
C GLY A 19 -17.67 11.54 20.74
N GLU A 20 -17.08 10.34 20.74
CA GLU A 20 -15.65 10.13 20.42
C GLU A 20 -15.31 10.58 18.98
N PHE A 21 -16.34 10.74 18.12
CA PHE A 21 -16.22 11.21 16.74
C PHE A 21 -16.55 12.71 16.56
N ASP A 22 -17.07 13.41 17.57
CA ASP A 22 -17.62 14.77 17.42
C ASP A 22 -16.53 15.84 17.20
N ASN A 23 -15.27 15.52 17.48
CA ASN A 23 -14.14 16.46 17.39
C ASN A 23 -12.92 15.85 16.71
N LEU A 24 -13.11 15.00 15.70
CA LEU A 24 -11.99 14.42 14.99
C LEU A 24 -11.10 15.52 14.38
N PRO A 25 -9.77 15.40 14.48
CA PRO A 25 -8.84 16.32 13.83
C PRO A 25 -8.99 16.18 12.30
N GLY A 26 -9.82 17.05 11.71
CA GLY A 26 -10.15 17.00 10.29
C GLY A 26 -11.66 16.98 9.98
N ALA A 27 -12.53 16.81 10.98
CA ALA A 27 -13.98 16.87 10.78
C ALA A 27 -14.40 18.21 10.14
N GLY A 28 -15.08 18.15 8.99
CA GLY A 28 -15.54 19.32 8.24
C GLY A 28 -14.43 20.14 7.56
N LYS A 29 -13.15 19.78 7.71
CA LYS A 29 -12.05 20.46 7.00
C LYS A 29 -11.94 19.90 5.58
N PRO A 30 -11.64 20.74 4.58
CA PRO A 30 -11.41 20.25 3.22
C PRO A 30 -10.25 19.24 3.24
N LEU A 31 -10.46 18.09 2.61
CA LEU A 31 -9.39 17.14 2.36
C LEU A 31 -8.35 17.84 1.48
N ASN A 32 -7.13 18.01 1.99
CA ASN A 32 -6.03 18.52 1.19
C ASN A 32 -5.50 17.39 0.31
N LEU A 33 -6.21 17.14 -0.78
CA LEU A 33 -5.82 16.21 -1.84
C LEU A 33 -4.85 16.89 -2.84
N GLY A 34 -4.04 17.86 -2.40
CA GLY A 34 -3.09 18.53 -3.28
C GLY A 34 -2.25 17.51 -4.04
N GLY A 35 -2.43 17.47 -5.37
CA GLY A 35 -1.86 16.44 -6.23
C GLY A 35 -2.69 15.14 -6.32
N ALA A 36 -4.03 15.19 -6.33
CA ALA A 36 -4.87 14.00 -6.54
C ALA A 36 -4.60 13.27 -7.87
N ASP A 37 -3.99 13.95 -8.84
CA ASP A 37 -3.48 13.38 -10.09
C ASP A 37 -2.19 12.54 -9.88
N ASP A 38 -1.56 12.67 -8.70
CA ASP A 38 -0.43 11.86 -8.29
C ASP A 38 -0.93 10.60 -7.56
N PRO A 39 -0.73 9.38 -8.10
CA PRO A 39 -1.11 8.14 -7.43
C PRO A 39 -0.43 7.95 -6.06
N ASP A 40 0.68 8.65 -5.80
CA ASP A 40 1.43 8.62 -4.54
C ASP A 40 0.97 9.70 -3.53
N TRP A 41 -0.11 10.46 -3.80
CA TRP A 41 -0.57 11.58 -2.96
C TRP A 41 -0.72 11.22 -1.47
N TRP A 42 -1.24 10.01 -1.19
CA TRP A 42 -1.47 9.51 0.15
C TRP A 42 -0.15 9.13 0.85
N ILE A 43 0.84 8.65 0.11
CA ILE A 43 2.20 8.34 0.60
C ILE A 43 2.87 9.65 1.01
N LYS A 44 2.80 10.66 0.14
CA LYS A 44 3.36 11.98 0.39
C LYS A 44 2.72 12.65 1.61
N SER A 45 1.40 12.52 1.73
CA SER A 45 0.65 12.97 2.90
C SER A 45 1.10 12.25 4.18
N LYS A 46 1.29 10.94 4.11
CA LYS A 46 1.74 10.13 5.25
C LYS A 46 3.19 10.44 5.66
N MET A 47 4.11 10.60 4.71
CA MET A 47 5.49 10.98 4.99
C MET A 47 5.58 12.34 5.67
N ARG A 48 4.79 13.32 5.21
CA ARG A 48 4.69 14.64 5.84
C ARG A 48 4.13 14.57 7.26
N GLN A 49 3.13 13.72 7.50
CA GLN A 49 2.56 13.49 8.83
C GLN A 49 3.59 12.92 9.81
N GLU A 50 4.49 12.06 9.34
CA GLU A 50 5.53 11.42 10.15
C GLU A 50 6.86 12.19 10.19
N GLY A 51 6.94 13.38 9.57
CA GLY A 51 8.15 14.21 9.54
C GLY A 51 9.31 13.62 8.71
N LEU A 52 9.01 12.83 7.68
CA LEU A 52 9.99 12.23 6.79
C LEU A 52 10.23 13.13 5.56
N ASP A 53 11.48 13.51 5.32
CA ASP A 53 11.88 14.33 4.16
C ASP A 53 11.99 13.50 2.87
N PHE A 54 11.64 14.13 1.73
CA PHE A 54 11.79 13.56 0.38
C PHE A 54 13.24 13.53 -0.13
N ASP A 55 14.16 14.21 0.55
CA ASP A 55 15.57 14.38 0.13
C ASP A 55 16.42 13.12 0.44
N GLY A 56 15.89 12.23 1.27
CA GLY A 56 16.45 10.91 1.57
C GLY A 56 15.71 9.82 0.79
N ALA A 57 16.43 8.75 0.43
CA ALA A 57 15.84 7.56 -0.17
C ALA A 57 14.55 7.14 0.56
N LEU A 58 13.50 6.84 -0.20
CA LEU A 58 12.22 6.40 0.35
C LEU A 58 12.43 5.27 1.37
N PRO A 59 11.70 5.27 2.51
CA PRO A 59 11.71 4.14 3.43
C PRO A 59 11.46 2.83 2.66
N THR A 60 12.21 1.78 2.99
CA THR A 60 12.22 0.52 2.20
C THR A 60 10.82 -0.01 1.91
N VAL A 61 9.93 -0.01 2.91
CA VAL A 61 8.54 -0.47 2.73
C VAL A 61 7.73 0.38 1.74
N VAL A 62 7.99 1.68 1.67
CA VAL A 62 7.32 2.60 0.74
C VAL A 62 7.77 2.30 -0.69
N SER A 63 9.07 2.12 -0.90
CA SER A 63 9.63 1.70 -2.19
C SER A 63 9.04 0.37 -2.68
N LEU A 64 8.91 -0.61 -1.78
CA LEU A 64 8.32 -1.91 -2.11
C LEU A 64 6.83 -1.84 -2.44
N ARG A 65 6.06 -0.94 -1.79
CA ARG A 65 4.66 -0.73 -2.16
C ARG A 65 4.52 -0.06 -3.52
N LYS A 66 5.38 0.92 -3.82
CA LYS A 66 5.43 1.57 -5.14
C LYS A 66 5.78 0.57 -6.24
N GLU A 67 6.76 -0.29 -6.01
CA GLU A 67 7.14 -1.34 -6.94
C GLU A 67 5.99 -2.33 -7.21
N ALA A 68 5.30 -2.81 -6.16
CA ALA A 68 4.12 -3.67 -6.34
C ALA A 68 2.96 -2.98 -7.08
N ALA A 69 2.75 -1.68 -6.85
CA ALA A 69 1.74 -0.92 -7.57
C ALA A 69 2.05 -0.76 -9.05
N GLY A 70 3.33 -0.86 -9.45
CA GLY A 70 3.76 -0.85 -10.84
C GLY A 70 3.57 -2.19 -11.57
N PHE A 71 3.19 -3.26 -10.88
CA PHE A 71 2.93 -4.55 -11.51
C PHE A 71 1.49 -4.67 -12.01
N PRO A 72 1.29 -5.29 -13.19
CA PRO A 72 2.28 -5.95 -14.06
C PRO A 72 2.97 -5.02 -15.08
N GLU A 73 2.62 -3.74 -15.16
CA GLU A 73 3.04 -2.84 -16.24
C GLU A 73 4.58 -2.73 -16.37
N SER A 74 5.31 -2.66 -15.25
CA SER A 74 6.78 -2.63 -15.24
C SER A 74 7.42 -3.92 -15.75
N LEU A 75 6.68 -5.03 -15.79
CA LEU A 75 7.16 -6.33 -16.28
C LEU A 75 7.00 -6.48 -17.80
N ARG A 76 6.34 -5.53 -18.49
CA ARG A 76 6.11 -5.61 -19.95
C ARG A 76 7.38 -5.66 -20.79
N GLU A 77 8.46 -5.09 -20.30
CA GLU A 77 9.76 -5.10 -20.97
C GLU A 77 10.49 -6.45 -20.82
N SER A 78 10.07 -7.30 -19.87
CA SER A 78 10.66 -8.62 -19.71
C SER A 78 10.29 -9.50 -20.90
N ALA A 79 11.31 -9.98 -21.62
CA ALA A 79 11.11 -10.81 -22.82
C ALA A 79 10.70 -12.27 -22.52
N THR A 80 10.88 -12.73 -21.28
CA THR A 80 10.66 -14.14 -20.90
C THR A 80 9.94 -14.26 -19.56
N GLU A 81 9.15 -15.31 -19.41
CA GLU A 81 8.54 -15.66 -18.12
C GLU A 81 9.58 -15.93 -17.03
N ALA A 82 10.70 -16.56 -17.37
CA ALA A 82 11.78 -16.82 -16.42
C ALA A 82 12.31 -15.51 -15.80
N SER A 83 12.45 -14.46 -16.62
CA SER A 83 12.81 -13.11 -16.13
C SER A 83 11.75 -12.55 -15.19
N VAL A 84 10.47 -12.63 -15.57
CA VAL A 84 9.36 -12.15 -14.73
C VAL A 84 9.33 -12.88 -13.37
N ARG A 85 9.44 -14.21 -13.37
CA ARG A 85 9.48 -15.01 -12.15
C ARG A 85 10.66 -14.64 -11.26
N THR A 86 11.82 -14.36 -11.86
CA THR A 86 13.02 -13.91 -11.13
C THR A 86 12.79 -12.57 -10.44
N VAL A 87 12.24 -11.58 -11.16
CA VAL A 87 11.93 -10.25 -10.60
C VAL A 87 10.91 -10.37 -9.46
N LEU A 88 9.86 -11.15 -9.63
CA LEU A 88 8.83 -11.32 -8.60
C LEU A 88 9.33 -12.10 -7.37
N ALA A 89 10.25 -13.05 -7.57
CA ALA A 89 10.91 -13.75 -6.47
C ALA A 89 11.79 -12.80 -5.65
N ASP A 90 12.64 -11.99 -6.31
CA ASP A 90 13.47 -10.97 -5.66
C ASP A 90 12.62 -9.96 -4.86
N TYR A 91 11.53 -9.48 -5.48
CA TYR A 91 10.57 -8.60 -4.82
C TYR A 91 10.02 -9.22 -3.53
N ASN A 92 9.54 -10.47 -3.60
CA ASN A 92 8.98 -11.17 -2.46
C ASN A 92 10.02 -11.40 -1.35
N ASP A 93 11.28 -11.67 -1.71
CA ASP A 93 12.37 -11.83 -0.75
C ASP A 93 12.69 -10.51 -0.04
N ARG A 94 12.70 -9.38 -0.76
CA ARG A 94 12.86 -8.05 -0.16
C ARG A 94 11.70 -7.69 0.77
N VAL A 95 10.47 -8.07 0.42
CA VAL A 95 9.29 -7.91 1.30
C VAL A 95 9.43 -8.73 2.58
N ARG A 96 9.87 -9.99 2.48
CA ARG A 96 10.11 -10.84 3.65
C ARG A 96 11.20 -10.26 4.54
N ALA A 97 12.30 -9.78 3.94
CA ALA A 97 13.39 -9.15 4.68
C ALA A 97 12.93 -7.87 5.41
N ASP A 98 12.12 -7.03 4.78
CA ASP A 98 11.55 -5.83 5.43
C ASP A 98 10.64 -6.21 6.61
N ARG A 99 9.84 -7.27 6.50
CA ARG A 99 8.96 -7.74 7.58
C ARG A 99 9.72 -8.18 8.83
N LEU A 100 10.95 -8.67 8.68
CA LEU A 100 11.80 -9.11 9.78
C LEU A 100 12.54 -7.96 10.48
N ARG A 101 12.53 -6.74 9.92
CA ARG A 101 13.19 -5.59 10.54
C ARG A 101 12.48 -5.18 11.83
N PRO A 102 13.21 -4.78 12.88
CA PRO A 102 12.62 -4.19 14.08
C PRO A 102 11.78 -2.96 13.72
N ARG A 103 10.59 -2.83 14.31
CA ARG A 103 9.65 -1.74 14.08
C ARG A 103 9.40 -0.98 15.37
N ASP A 104 9.13 0.32 15.24
CA ASP A 104 8.68 1.10 16.39
C ASP A 104 7.27 0.60 16.79
N PRO A 105 7.09 0.07 18.01
CA PRO A 105 5.80 -0.46 18.46
C PRO A 105 4.72 0.61 18.60
N ARG A 106 5.07 1.90 18.58
CA ARG A 106 4.13 3.02 18.67
C ARG A 106 3.49 3.37 17.33
N LEU A 107 4.09 2.91 16.22
CA LEU A 107 3.61 3.21 14.87
C LEU A 107 2.85 2.01 14.30
N PRO A 108 1.69 2.23 13.66
CA PRO A 108 1.01 1.18 12.92
C PRO A 108 1.94 0.55 11.87
N PRO A 109 1.98 -0.78 11.74
CA PRO A 109 2.90 -1.43 10.81
C PRO A 109 2.48 -1.17 9.37
N LEU A 110 3.31 -0.44 8.63
CA LEU A 110 3.21 -0.40 7.17
C LEU A 110 3.88 -1.65 6.59
N VAL A 111 3.18 -2.36 5.70
CA VAL A 111 3.67 -3.63 5.12
C VAL A 111 3.47 -3.63 3.61
N ALA A 112 4.47 -4.09 2.86
CA ALA A 112 4.33 -4.33 1.43
C ALA A 112 3.65 -5.69 1.14
N PRO A 113 2.81 -5.80 0.10
CA PRO A 113 2.15 -7.05 -0.25
C PRO A 113 3.18 -8.10 -0.70
N LEU A 114 2.86 -9.38 -0.52
CA LEU A 114 3.53 -10.43 -1.29
C LEU A 114 2.74 -10.64 -2.58
N ILE A 115 3.45 -10.95 -3.66
CA ILE A 115 2.85 -11.22 -4.96
C ILE A 115 2.78 -12.72 -5.18
N ASP A 116 1.60 -13.21 -5.53
CA ASP A 116 1.44 -14.55 -6.11
C ASP A 116 2.06 -14.53 -7.51
N ILE A 117 3.16 -15.27 -7.66
CA ILE A 117 3.98 -15.27 -8.87
C ILE A 117 3.20 -15.88 -10.03
N ASP A 118 2.47 -16.97 -9.80
CA ASP A 118 1.77 -17.67 -10.87
C ASP A 118 0.61 -16.82 -11.40
N ALA A 119 -0.20 -16.26 -10.49
CA ALA A 119 -1.28 -15.35 -10.86
C ALA A 119 -0.75 -14.08 -11.57
N MET A 120 0.40 -13.55 -11.15
CA MET A 120 1.00 -12.38 -11.78
C MET A 120 1.57 -12.70 -13.17
N VAL A 121 2.18 -13.87 -13.35
CA VAL A 121 2.66 -14.34 -14.66
C VAL A 121 1.50 -14.51 -15.64
N GLU A 122 0.37 -15.07 -15.20
CA GLU A 122 -0.84 -15.16 -16.03
C GLU A 122 -1.33 -13.77 -16.45
N ARG A 123 -1.40 -12.83 -15.50
CA ARG A 123 -1.77 -11.45 -15.77
C ARG A 123 -0.79 -10.78 -16.74
N TRP A 124 0.51 -10.98 -16.58
CA TRP A 124 1.54 -10.45 -17.49
C TRP A 124 1.38 -11.01 -18.92
N ARG A 125 1.16 -12.32 -19.08
CA ARG A 125 0.95 -12.96 -20.40
C ARG A 125 -0.31 -12.45 -21.12
N SER A 126 -1.34 -12.05 -20.38
CA SER A 126 -2.57 -11.49 -20.96
C SER A 126 -2.40 -10.08 -21.52
N GLN A 127 -1.28 -9.41 -21.23
CA GLN A 127 -1.02 -8.06 -21.72
C GLN A 127 -0.25 -8.10 -23.04
N PRO A 128 -0.62 -7.25 -24.03
CA PRO A 128 0.17 -7.13 -25.26
C PRO A 128 1.58 -6.61 -24.92
N PRO A 129 2.62 -7.06 -25.65
CA PRO A 129 3.98 -6.56 -25.44
C PRO A 129 4.02 -5.04 -25.61
N ALA A 130 4.89 -4.37 -24.85
CA ALA A 130 5.06 -2.92 -24.98
C ALA A 130 5.36 -2.57 -26.45
N ALA A 131 4.61 -1.62 -27.00
CA ALA A 131 4.84 -1.15 -28.37
C ALA A 131 6.26 -0.59 -28.46
N ARG A 132 7.07 -1.16 -29.36
CA ARG A 132 8.42 -0.68 -29.63
C ARG A 132 8.30 0.64 -30.43
N PRO A 133 8.92 1.75 -29.98
CA PRO A 133 8.91 3.02 -30.73
C PRO A 133 9.68 2.91 -32.05
#